data_AF-X1D132-F1
#
_entry.id   AF-X1D132-F1
#
_cell.length_a   1.000
_cell.length_b   1.000
_cell.length_c   1.000
_cell.angle_alpha   90.00
_cell.angle_beta   90.00
_cell.angle_gamma   90.00
#
_symmetry.space_group_name_H-M   'P 1'
#
loop_
_entity.id
_entity.type
_entity.pdbx_description
1 polymer ?
#
loop_
_entity_poly.entity_id
_entity_poly.type
_entity_poly.pdbx_seq_one_letter_code
_entity_poly.pdbx_strand_id
1 'polypeptide(L)'
;WVTSDDARAASLRKKCLITVVPIMDIDNVAIGAGGKNQQPQDHNRDWSSKPHWNSVRGAMKHVKKMDAAGGLALFVDLHNPGAGDRNPYYYVPPRETLSKVGAKNLDHFTTVSQLEITGPLAYKGRSIESGKKYDKNWKKISKNWIAANTRDHCVSVTLETPWNTP
;
A
#
# COMPACT_ATOMS: atom_id res chain seq x y z
N TRP A 1 -14.55 -5.22 -10.99
CA TRP A 1 -13.64 -5.39 -12.14
C TRP A 1 -12.75 -6.61 -12.03
N VAL A 2 -11.93 -6.77 -10.97
CA VAL A 2 -10.96 -7.89 -10.91
C VAL A 2 -11.58 -9.29 -11.02
N THR A 3 -12.87 -9.46 -10.68
CA THR A 3 -13.62 -10.72 -10.80
C THR A 3 -14.49 -10.82 -12.05
N SER A 4 -14.55 -9.80 -12.91
CA SER A 4 -15.39 -9.80 -14.12
C SER A 4 -14.73 -10.51 -15.31
N ASP A 5 -15.49 -10.64 -16.40
CA ASP A 5 -15.05 -11.23 -17.68
C ASP A 5 -14.29 -10.25 -18.58
N ASP A 6 -13.92 -9.08 -18.08
CA ASP A 6 -13.03 -8.16 -18.77
C ASP A 6 -11.72 -8.90 -19.13
N ALA A 7 -11.31 -8.82 -20.40
CA ALA A 7 -10.16 -9.57 -20.91
C ALA A 7 -8.86 -9.27 -20.13
N ARG A 8 -8.67 -8.04 -19.66
CA ARG A 8 -7.52 -7.64 -18.84
C ARG A 8 -7.61 -8.26 -17.44
N ALA A 9 -8.81 -8.28 -16.84
CA ALA A 9 -9.04 -8.93 -15.55
C ALA A 9 -8.82 -10.45 -15.64
N ALA A 10 -9.33 -11.11 -16.68
CA ALA A 10 -9.12 -12.53 -16.92
C ALA A 10 -7.64 -12.87 -17.16
N SER A 11 -6.91 -12.04 -17.91
CA SER A 11 -5.48 -12.19 -18.13
C SER A 11 -4.68 -12.04 -16.83
N LEU A 12 -5.05 -11.07 -15.98
CA LEU A 12 -4.42 -10.86 -14.67
C LEU A 12 -4.61 -12.08 -13.76
N ARG A 13 -5.84 -12.60 -13.64
CA ARG A 13 -6.13 -13.79 -12.81
C ARG A 13 -5.41 -15.06 -13.27
N LYS A 14 -5.05 -15.17 -14.56
CA LYS A 14 -4.25 -16.29 -15.08
C LYS A 14 -2.76 -16.20 -14.73
N LYS A 15 -2.26 -15.00 -14.41
CA LYS A 15 -0.83 -14.72 -14.19
C LYS A 15 -0.48 -14.42 -12.75
N CYS A 16 -1.47 -14.07 -11.94
CA CYS A 16 -1.26 -13.57 -10.59
C CYS A 16 -2.20 -14.23 -9.60
N LEU A 17 -1.66 -14.57 -8.42
CA LEU A 17 -2.46 -14.77 -7.22
C LEU A 17 -2.77 -13.40 -6.60
N ILE A 18 -4.04 -13.07 -6.47
CA ILE A 18 -4.50 -11.79 -5.92
C ILE A 18 -5.07 -12.04 -4.52
N THR A 19 -4.46 -11.42 -3.50
CA THR A 19 -4.92 -11.49 -2.12
C THR A 19 -5.44 -10.12 -1.70
N VAL A 20 -6.63 -10.09 -1.11
CA VAL A 20 -7.28 -8.85 -0.66
C VAL A 20 -7.64 -9.00 0.82
N VAL A 21 -7.29 -7.99 1.63
CA VAL A 21 -7.82 -7.80 2.98
C VAL A 21 -8.81 -6.64 2.90
N PRO A 22 -10.13 -6.89 2.85
CA PRO A 22 -11.10 -5.83 2.60
C PRO A 22 -11.14 -4.77 3.70
N ILE A 23 -10.96 -5.20 4.95
CA ILE A 23 -10.97 -4.34 6.13
C ILE A 23 -9.80 -4.77 7.02
N MET A 24 -8.82 -3.88 7.19
CA MET A 24 -7.62 -4.15 8.00
C MET A 24 -7.87 -3.84 9.49
N ASP A 25 -8.57 -2.74 9.77
CA ASP A 25 -8.89 -2.24 11.12
C ASP A 25 -10.39 -2.39 11.38
N ILE A 26 -10.83 -3.64 11.56
CA ILE A 26 -12.25 -3.99 11.70
C ILE A 26 -12.87 -3.38 12.97
N ASP A 27 -12.09 -3.26 14.04
CA ASP A 27 -12.55 -2.79 15.34
C ASP A 27 -12.89 -1.28 15.28
N ASN A 28 -12.04 -0.45 14.67
CA ASN A 28 -12.37 0.97 14.48
C ASN A 28 -13.52 1.19 13.50
N VAL A 29 -13.60 0.39 12.43
CA VAL A 29 -14.73 0.48 11.48
C VAL A 29 -16.06 0.21 12.19
N ALA A 30 -16.10 -0.80 13.08
CA ALA A 30 -17.33 -1.17 13.80
C ALA A 30 -17.88 -0.04 14.68
N ILE A 31 -17.03 0.88 15.15
CA ILE A 31 -17.43 2.01 15.99
C ILE A 31 -17.45 3.36 15.24
N GLY A 32 -17.24 3.35 13.92
CA GLY A 32 -17.22 4.56 13.10
C GLY A 32 -15.97 5.44 13.30
N ALA A 33 -14.87 4.88 13.78
CA ALA A 33 -13.61 5.59 13.97
C ALA A 33 -12.72 5.55 12.72
N GLY A 34 -11.94 6.60 12.48
CA GLY A 34 -11.05 6.70 11.31
C GLY A 34 -9.67 6.03 11.47
N GLY A 35 -9.34 5.49 12.64
CA GLY A 35 -8.10 4.71 12.90
C GLY A 35 -6.77 5.48 12.90
N LYS A 36 -6.69 6.68 12.30
CA LYS A 36 -5.49 7.54 12.32
C LYS A 36 -5.17 7.99 13.75
N ASN A 37 -3.92 7.81 14.17
CA ASN A 37 -3.43 8.10 15.52
C ASN A 37 -4.18 7.35 16.64
N GLN A 38 -4.84 6.23 16.32
CA GLN A 38 -5.54 5.43 17.33
C GLN A 38 -4.59 4.97 18.45
N GLN A 39 -5.16 4.73 19.63
CA GLN A 39 -4.44 4.24 20.80
C GLN A 39 -4.69 2.73 21.00
N PRO A 40 -3.72 1.98 21.54
CA PRO A 40 -2.39 2.45 21.96
C PRO A 40 -1.40 2.62 20.80
N GLN A 41 -1.77 2.23 19.57
CA GLN A 41 -0.87 2.31 18.42
C GLN A 41 -1.61 2.54 17.10
N ASP A 42 -1.14 3.47 16.29
CA ASP A 42 -1.62 3.65 14.91
C ASP A 42 -1.40 2.38 14.09
N HIS A 43 -2.46 1.85 13.45
CA HIS A 43 -2.41 0.62 12.64
C HIS A 43 -1.33 0.68 11.55
N ASN A 44 -1.14 1.83 10.91
CA ASN A 44 -0.10 2.05 9.90
C ASN A 44 1.21 2.59 10.49
N ARG A 45 1.42 2.42 11.81
CA ARG A 45 2.72 2.52 12.50
C ARG A 45 3.02 1.26 13.31
N ASP A 46 2.22 0.21 13.14
CA ASP A 46 2.32 -1.03 13.91
C ASP A 46 3.16 -2.12 13.24
N TRP A 47 3.61 -1.88 12.00
CA TRP A 47 4.40 -2.84 11.23
C TRP A 47 5.83 -2.94 11.78
N SER A 48 6.01 -3.75 12.80
CA SER A 48 7.24 -3.85 13.57
C SER A 48 7.54 -5.30 13.97
N SER A 49 8.64 -5.53 14.68
CA SER A 49 8.95 -6.87 15.21
C SER A 49 7.96 -7.35 16.27
N LYS A 50 7.19 -6.44 16.89
CA LYS A 50 6.21 -6.73 17.93
C LYS A 50 4.93 -5.90 17.67
N PRO A 51 4.13 -6.24 16.64
CA PRO A 51 2.90 -5.51 16.36
C PRO A 51 1.93 -5.66 17.55
N HIS A 52 1.26 -4.57 17.89
CA HIS A 52 0.21 -4.52 18.88
C HIS A 52 -1.05 -5.23 18.36
N TRP A 53 -1.50 -4.90 17.15
CA TRP A 53 -2.76 -5.39 16.59
C TRP A 53 -2.61 -6.78 15.98
N ASN A 54 -3.56 -7.66 16.28
CA ASN A 54 -3.59 -9.03 15.74
C ASN A 54 -3.81 -9.04 14.23
N SER A 55 -4.59 -8.08 13.72
CA SER A 55 -4.82 -7.84 12.30
C SER A 55 -3.48 -7.59 11.56
N VAL A 56 -2.66 -6.65 12.06
CA VAL A 56 -1.33 -6.34 11.52
C VAL A 56 -0.41 -7.54 11.63
N ARG A 57 -0.39 -8.24 12.78
CA ARG A 57 0.38 -9.48 12.97
C ARG A 57 0.02 -10.55 11.93
N GLY A 58 -1.27 -10.73 11.66
CA GLY A 58 -1.80 -11.66 10.67
C GLY A 58 -1.38 -11.30 9.25
N ALA A 59 -1.52 -10.03 8.86
CA ALA A 59 -1.09 -9.52 7.56
C ALA A 59 0.42 -9.73 7.36
N MET A 60 1.24 -9.36 8.34
CA MET A 60 2.70 -9.55 8.29
C MET A 60 3.07 -11.03 8.14
N LYS A 61 2.39 -11.95 8.84
CA LYS A 61 2.62 -13.40 8.70
C LYS A 61 2.28 -13.88 7.29
N HIS A 62 1.16 -13.42 6.72
CA HIS A 62 0.73 -13.81 5.38
C HIS A 62 1.68 -13.28 4.30
N VAL A 63 2.06 -12.00 4.38
CA VAL A 63 3.04 -11.38 3.48
C VAL A 63 4.36 -12.15 3.50
N LYS A 64 4.90 -12.46 4.69
CA LYS A 64 6.15 -13.23 4.80
C LYS A 64 6.03 -14.61 4.16
N LYS A 65 4.88 -15.27 4.29
CA LYS A 65 4.62 -16.56 3.62
C LYS A 65 4.59 -16.41 2.10
N MET A 66 3.92 -15.37 1.58
CA MET A 66 3.88 -15.08 0.14
C MET A 66 5.26 -14.75 -0.43
N ASP A 67 6.01 -13.89 0.25
CA ASP A 67 7.38 -13.56 -0.13
C ASP A 67 8.24 -14.82 -0.08
N ALA A 68 8.24 -15.61 1.00
CA ALA A 68 9.01 -16.85 1.08
C ALA A 68 8.74 -17.82 -0.08
N ALA A 69 7.50 -17.90 -0.57
CA ALA A 69 7.11 -18.70 -1.74
C ALA A 69 7.51 -18.08 -3.10
N GLY A 70 8.15 -16.91 -3.11
CA GLY A 70 8.55 -16.17 -4.31
C GLY A 70 7.40 -15.44 -5.01
N GLY A 71 6.25 -15.29 -4.34
CA GLY A 71 5.01 -14.83 -4.96
C GLY A 71 4.66 -13.34 -4.75
N LEU A 72 5.44 -12.58 -3.98
CA LEU A 72 5.11 -11.19 -3.67
C LEU A 72 5.80 -10.22 -4.64
N ALA A 73 5.05 -9.74 -5.64
CA ALA A 73 5.53 -8.77 -6.62
C ALA A 73 5.00 -7.33 -6.39
N LEU A 74 3.83 -7.20 -5.75
CA LEU A 74 3.16 -5.93 -5.53
C LEU A 74 2.40 -5.94 -4.19
N PHE A 75 2.57 -4.87 -3.42
CA PHE A 75 1.81 -4.55 -2.23
C PHE A 75 1.23 -3.13 -2.37
N VAL A 76 -0.08 -3.00 -2.18
CA VAL A 76 -0.78 -1.72 -2.22
C VAL A 76 -1.60 -1.58 -0.94
N ASP A 77 -1.25 -0.58 -0.13
CA ASP A 77 -2.02 -0.16 1.05
C ASP A 77 -2.99 0.94 0.65
N LEU A 78 -4.29 0.74 0.84
CA LEU A 78 -5.33 1.66 0.39
C LEU A 78 -5.73 2.60 1.54
N HIS A 79 -5.54 3.90 1.33
CA HIS A 79 -5.84 4.95 2.32
C HIS A 79 -6.71 6.03 1.70
N ASN A 80 -7.23 6.89 2.57
CA ASN A 80 -7.87 8.12 2.20
C ASN A 80 -7.04 9.32 2.69
N PRO A 81 -6.88 10.36 1.86
CA PRO A 81 -6.10 11.52 2.24
C PRO A 81 -6.91 12.46 3.12
N GLY A 82 -6.28 13.59 3.49
CA GLY A 82 -6.99 14.70 4.13
C GLY A 82 -8.05 15.31 3.20
N ALA A 83 -9.05 15.97 3.77
CA ALA A 83 -10.22 16.50 3.06
C ALA A 83 -9.90 17.49 1.92
N GLY A 84 -8.70 18.08 1.91
CA GLY A 84 -8.24 19.02 0.89
C GLY A 84 -7.61 18.38 -0.35
N ASP A 85 -7.22 17.11 -0.29
CA ASP A 85 -6.61 16.43 -1.44
C ASP A 85 -7.69 15.99 -2.43
N ARG A 86 -7.60 16.49 -3.68
CA ARG A 86 -8.63 16.29 -4.72
C ARG A 86 -8.25 15.30 -5.82
N ASN A 87 -7.02 14.80 -5.83
CA ASN A 87 -6.57 13.80 -6.80
C ASN A 87 -5.85 12.66 -6.07
N PRO A 88 -5.90 11.42 -6.58
CA PRO A 88 -5.11 10.33 -6.05
C PRO A 88 -3.62 10.65 -6.08
N TYR A 89 -2.90 10.14 -5.08
CA TYR A 89 -1.45 10.20 -5.03
C TYR A 89 -0.90 8.99 -4.28
N TYR A 90 0.39 8.73 -4.47
CA TYR A 90 1.06 7.68 -3.72
C TYR A 90 1.90 8.25 -2.59
N TYR A 91 1.92 7.57 -1.44
CA TYR A 91 3.11 7.55 -0.62
C TYR A 91 3.98 6.36 -1.01
N VAL A 92 5.29 6.60 -1.11
CA VAL A 92 6.28 5.59 -1.52
C VAL A 92 7.41 5.48 -0.48
N PRO A 93 8.18 4.38 -0.48
CA PRO A 93 9.40 4.27 0.31
C PRO A 93 10.44 5.32 -0.10
N PRO A 94 11.29 5.79 0.83
CA PRO A 94 12.37 6.71 0.48
C PRO A 94 13.31 6.07 -0.54
N ARG A 95 13.65 6.78 -1.62
CA ARG A 95 14.39 6.18 -2.74
C ARG A 95 15.76 5.68 -2.33
N GLU A 96 16.40 6.32 -1.36
CA GLU A 96 17.69 5.90 -0.81
C GLU A 96 17.65 4.54 -0.10
N THR A 97 16.46 4.04 0.22
CA THR A 97 16.27 2.73 0.87
C THR A 97 16.01 1.59 -0.12
N LEU A 98 15.74 1.92 -1.39
CA LEU A 98 15.45 0.94 -2.42
C LEU A 98 16.72 0.50 -3.14
N SER A 99 16.77 -0.76 -3.56
CA SER A 99 17.78 -1.22 -4.50
C SER A 99 17.53 -0.62 -5.90
N LYS A 100 18.52 -0.73 -6.80
CA LYS A 100 18.38 -0.27 -8.19
C LYS A 100 17.18 -0.91 -8.90
N VAL A 101 16.92 -2.19 -8.62
CA VAL A 101 15.78 -2.93 -9.19
C VAL A 101 14.48 -2.42 -8.58
N GLY A 102 14.41 -2.26 -7.26
CA GLY A 102 13.21 -1.74 -6.58
C GLY A 102 12.84 -0.33 -7.05
N ALA A 103 13.82 0.56 -7.17
CA ALA A 103 13.61 1.91 -7.68
C ALA A 103 13.08 1.91 -9.13
N LYS A 104 13.69 1.09 -10.01
CA LYS A 104 13.23 0.93 -11.40
C LYS A 104 11.79 0.40 -11.48
N ASN A 105 11.45 -0.59 -10.66
CA ASN A 105 10.11 -1.18 -10.65
C ASN A 105 9.07 -0.18 -10.11
N LEU A 106 9.41 0.60 -9.08
CA LEU A 106 8.56 1.66 -8.56
C LEU A 106 8.29 2.74 -9.61
N ASP A 107 9.33 3.19 -10.32
CA ASP A 107 9.20 4.17 -11.41
C ASP A 107 8.31 3.64 -12.54
N HIS A 108 8.52 2.38 -12.94
CA HIS A 108 7.69 1.75 -13.95
C HIS A 108 6.23 1.64 -13.50
N PHE A 109 5.99 1.17 -12.27
CA PHE A 109 4.63 1.03 -11.72
C PHE A 109 3.90 2.37 -11.64
N THR A 110 4.56 3.43 -11.15
CA THR A 110 3.95 4.75 -11.02
C THR A 110 3.71 5.41 -12.39
N THR A 111 4.60 5.20 -13.36
CA THR A 111 4.41 5.65 -14.75
C THR A 111 3.20 4.97 -15.40
N VAL A 112 3.11 3.65 -15.30
CA VAL A 112 1.95 2.89 -15.83
C VAL A 112 0.67 3.27 -15.10
N SER A 113 0.73 3.48 -13.77
CA SER A 113 -0.42 3.96 -13.00
C SER A 113 -0.95 5.30 -13.54
N GLN A 114 -0.07 6.22 -13.93
CA GLN A 114 -0.48 7.53 -14.47
C GLN A 114 -1.15 7.40 -15.84
N LEU A 115 -0.73 6.42 -16.64
CA LEU A 115 -1.33 6.13 -17.94
C LEU A 115 -2.68 5.41 -17.82
N GLU A 116 -2.85 4.55 -16.83
CA GLU A 116 -4.01 3.64 -16.73
C GLU A 116 -5.09 4.13 -15.74
N ILE A 117 -4.74 4.87 -14.69
CA ILE A 117 -5.70 5.41 -13.72
C ILE A 117 -6.19 6.77 -14.22
N THR A 118 -7.10 6.74 -15.19
CA THR A 118 -7.59 7.93 -15.90
C THR A 118 -8.98 8.41 -15.44
N GLY A 119 -9.71 7.64 -14.62
CA GLY A 119 -11.02 8.08 -14.13
C GLY A 119 -11.66 7.16 -13.09
N PRO A 120 -12.74 7.61 -12.40
CA PRO A 120 -13.23 9.00 -12.35
C PRO A 120 -12.27 9.95 -11.60
N LEU A 121 -11.30 9.40 -10.86
CA LEU A 121 -10.25 10.14 -10.17
C LEU A 121 -8.89 9.81 -10.80
N ALA A 122 -8.39 10.70 -11.66
CA ALA A 122 -7.15 10.46 -12.38
C ALA A 122 -5.92 10.62 -11.49
N TYR A 123 -4.99 9.66 -11.55
CA TYR A 123 -3.69 9.80 -10.91
C TYR A 123 -2.78 10.71 -11.75
N LYS A 124 -2.36 11.85 -11.19
CA LYS A 124 -1.59 12.88 -11.91
C LYS A 124 -0.06 12.79 -11.74
N GLY A 125 0.45 11.64 -11.31
CA GLY A 125 1.89 11.43 -11.12
C GLY A 125 2.46 11.92 -9.78
N ARG A 126 1.62 12.43 -8.85
CA ARG A 126 2.08 12.89 -7.53
C ARG A 126 2.48 11.72 -6.64
N SER A 127 3.75 11.64 -6.27
CA SER A 127 4.25 10.69 -5.27
C SER A 127 5.00 11.42 -4.16
N ILE A 128 4.88 10.94 -2.93
CA ILE A 128 5.51 11.52 -1.74
C ILE A 128 6.31 10.44 -1.01
N GLU A 129 7.60 10.70 -0.77
CA GLU A 129 8.41 9.81 0.04
C GLU A 129 8.07 9.96 1.53
N SER A 130 7.78 8.84 2.19
CA SER A 130 7.45 8.82 3.63
C SER A 130 8.64 8.34 4.46
N GLY A 131 9.70 9.14 4.52
CA GLY A 131 10.95 8.85 5.23
C GLY A 131 11.07 9.47 6.63
N LYS A 132 12.31 9.59 7.13
CA LYS A 132 12.61 10.13 8.48
C LYS A 132 12.02 11.51 8.76
N LYS A 133 11.95 12.37 7.74
CA LYS A 133 11.36 13.73 7.85
C LYS A 133 9.83 13.70 7.93
N TYR A 134 9.19 12.64 7.45
CA TYR A 134 7.74 12.50 7.43
C TYR A 134 7.21 12.00 8.78
N ASP A 135 7.84 10.98 9.37
CA ASP A 135 7.39 10.39 10.63
C ASP A 135 8.55 9.72 11.39
N LYS A 136 8.58 9.85 12.73
CA LYS A 136 9.61 9.21 13.58
C LYS A 136 9.59 7.68 13.48
N ASN A 137 8.42 7.10 13.24
CA ASN A 137 8.16 5.68 13.07
C ASN A 137 8.04 5.29 11.59
N TRP A 138 8.61 6.06 10.65
CA TRP A 138 8.45 5.81 9.21
C TRP A 138 8.79 4.38 8.78
N LYS A 139 9.79 3.72 9.39
CA LYS A 139 10.14 2.32 9.11
C LYS A 139 9.05 1.31 9.48
N LYS A 140 8.11 1.72 10.32
CA LYS A 140 6.96 0.92 10.79
C LYS A 140 5.66 1.24 10.04
N ILE A 141 5.76 2.04 8.98
CA ILE A 141 4.66 2.23 8.03
C ILE A 141 4.64 1.00 7.11
N SER A 142 3.45 0.47 6.85
CA SER A 142 3.21 -0.77 6.08
C SER A 142 4.14 -0.90 4.87
N LYS A 143 4.04 0.03 3.93
CA LYS A 143 4.80 0.00 2.67
C LYS A 143 6.32 0.03 2.87
N ASN A 144 6.80 0.77 3.88
CA ASN A 144 8.22 0.91 4.17
C ASN A 144 8.74 -0.37 4.82
N TRP A 145 7.93 -0.97 5.69
CA TRP A 145 8.24 -2.27 6.27
C TRP A 145 8.29 -3.34 5.19
N ILE A 146 7.32 -3.39 4.27
CA ILE A 146 7.33 -4.32 3.13
C ILE A 146 8.61 -4.14 2.31
N ALA A 147 8.91 -2.92 1.84
CA ALA A 147 10.08 -2.64 1.02
C ALA A 147 11.40 -3.06 1.69
N ALA A 148 11.48 -2.98 3.02
CA ALA A 148 12.67 -3.37 3.78
C ALA A 148 12.76 -4.86 4.16
N ASN A 149 11.66 -5.62 4.04
CA ASN A 149 11.57 -7.00 4.58
C ASN A 149 11.14 -8.05 3.54
N THR A 150 11.02 -7.67 2.27
CA THR A 150 10.66 -8.57 1.16
C THR A 150 11.68 -8.44 0.03
N ARG A 151 11.62 -9.30 -0.98
CA ARG A 151 12.56 -9.26 -2.12
C ARG A 151 12.55 -7.91 -2.84
N ASP A 152 13.73 -7.52 -3.31
CA ASP A 152 14.03 -6.26 -4.02
C ASP A 152 13.10 -5.91 -5.19
N HIS A 153 12.49 -6.90 -5.84
CA HIS A 153 11.63 -6.66 -7.00
C HIS A 153 10.20 -6.25 -6.60
N CYS A 154 9.79 -6.45 -5.34
CA CYS A 154 8.46 -6.12 -4.87
C CYS A 154 8.24 -4.61 -4.88
N VAL A 155 7.20 -4.16 -5.59
CA VAL A 155 6.72 -2.77 -5.49
C VAL A 155 5.81 -2.66 -4.28
N SER A 156 6.00 -1.62 -3.47
CA SER A 156 5.22 -1.39 -2.25
C SER A 156 4.86 0.07 -2.12
N VAL A 157 3.55 0.37 -2.10
CA VAL A 157 3.03 1.75 -2.11
C VAL A 157 1.81 1.88 -1.21
N THR A 158 1.51 3.11 -0.79
CA THR A 158 0.21 3.49 -0.25
C THR A 158 -0.50 4.34 -1.30
N LEU A 159 -1.67 3.93 -1.76
CA LEU A 159 -2.53 4.75 -2.63
C LEU A 159 -3.50 5.54 -1.77
N GLU A 160 -3.40 6.86 -1.84
CA GLU A 160 -4.32 7.80 -1.20
C GLU A 160 -5.42 8.17 -2.19
N THR A 161 -6.66 7.77 -1.90
CA THR A 161 -7.82 8.04 -2.77
C THR A 161 -8.75 9.09 -2.14
N PRO A 162 -8.94 10.27 -2.77
CA PRO A 162 -9.86 11.30 -2.29
C PRO A 162 -11.27 10.76 -2.03
N TRP A 163 -11.84 11.19 -0.90
CA TRP A 163 -13.22 10.86 -0.52
C TRP A 163 -14.17 12.06 -0.63
N ASN A 164 -13.63 13.27 -0.63
CA ASN A 164 -14.38 14.51 -0.76
C ASN A 164 -14.12 15.10 -2.15
N THR A 165 -14.80 14.58 -3.17
CA THR A 165 -14.72 15.12 -4.54
C THR A 165 -16.13 15.46 -5.02
N PRO A 166 -16.37 16.66 -5.60
CA PRO A 166 -17.67 17.07 -6.10
C PRO A 166 -18.24 16.12 -7.17
#